data_AF-A0A353P561-F1
#
_entry.id   AF-A0A353P561-F1
#
_cell.length_a   1.000
_cell.length_b   1.000
_cell.length_c   1.000
_cell.angle_alpha   90.00
_cell.angle_beta   90.00
_cell.angle_gamma   90.00
#
_symmetry.space_group_name_H-M   'P 1'
#
loop_
_entity.id
_entity.type
_entity.pdbx_description
1 polymer ?
#
loop_
_entity_poly.entity_id
_entity_poly.type
_entity_poly.pdbx_seq_one_letter_code
_entity_poly.pdbx_strand_id
1 'polypeptide(L)'
;MPDISIAKKLVPYLLKTNNPAGCVIICPGGSYAGHAEHEAGVIAESFNKAGVNAFVLYYTTGNKCYPKPLLEIAETVRYVRSQSEKWHIKPDKIAVCGFSAGGHFSMTMNY
;
A
#
# COMPACT_ATOMS: atom_id res chain seq x y z
N MET A 1 -15.44 -5.38 -11.14
CA MET A 1 -14.04 -5.78 -11.35
C MET A 1 -13.14 -4.79 -10.62
N PRO A 2 -11.94 -5.16 -10.12
CA PRO A 2 -11.01 -4.17 -9.57
C PRO A 2 -10.68 -3.12 -10.63
N ASP A 3 -10.64 -1.85 -10.25
CA ASP A 3 -10.27 -0.79 -11.19
C ASP A 3 -8.80 -0.99 -11.57
N ILE A 4 -8.53 -1.23 -12.86
CA ILE A 4 -7.16 -1.36 -13.41
C ILE A 4 -6.35 -0.09 -13.12
N SER A 5 -7.00 1.04 -12.81
CA SER A 5 -6.36 2.27 -12.38
C SER A 5 -5.51 2.11 -11.12
N ILE A 6 -5.93 1.28 -10.13
CA ILE A 6 -5.19 1.16 -8.88
C ILE A 6 -3.88 0.40 -9.08
N ALA A 7 -3.89 -0.63 -9.94
CA ALA A 7 -2.71 -1.44 -10.24
C ALA A 7 -1.56 -0.59 -10.83
N LYS A 8 -1.88 0.48 -11.58
CA LYS A 8 -0.90 1.40 -12.14
C LYS A 8 -0.26 2.33 -11.11
N LYS A 9 -0.84 2.43 -9.91
CA LYS A 9 -0.36 3.27 -8.79
C LYS A 9 0.42 2.47 -7.75
N LEU A 10 0.56 1.17 -7.97
CA LEU A 10 1.22 0.25 -7.05
C LEU A 10 2.58 -0.16 -7.57
N VAL A 11 3.58 -0.05 -6.71
CA VAL A 11 4.90 -0.63 -6.95
C VAL A 11 5.05 -1.86 -6.05
N PRO A 12 5.11 -3.08 -6.63
CA PRO A 12 5.20 -4.31 -5.86
C PRO A 12 6.63 -4.63 -5.43
N TYR A 13 6.79 -5.00 -4.16
CA TYR A 13 8.02 -5.51 -3.55
C TYR A 13 7.70 -6.89 -2.95
N LEU A 14 7.74 -7.90 -3.81
CA LEU A 14 7.34 -9.26 -3.47
C LEU A 14 8.54 -10.10 -3.03
N LEU A 15 8.34 -10.91 -2.01
CA LEU A 15 9.31 -11.88 -1.56
C LEU A 15 9.47 -13.00 -2.60
N LYS A 16 10.70 -13.47 -2.77
CA LYS A 16 11.00 -14.67 -3.55
C LYS A 16 10.95 -15.89 -2.63
N THR A 17 9.76 -16.29 -2.22
CA THR A 17 9.54 -17.43 -1.33
C THR A 17 8.34 -18.27 -1.77
N ASN A 18 8.39 -19.57 -1.48
CA ASN A 18 7.27 -20.49 -1.75
C ASN A 18 6.20 -20.43 -0.66
N ASN A 19 6.51 -19.89 0.52
CA ASN A 19 5.59 -19.85 1.65
C ASN A 19 4.79 -18.54 1.68
N PRO A 20 3.45 -18.58 1.83
CA PRO A 20 2.66 -17.37 1.94
C PRO A 20 3.08 -16.49 3.13
N ALA A 21 3.33 -15.22 2.85
CA ALA A 21 3.76 -14.22 3.84
C ALA A 21 2.70 -13.12 4.04
N GLY A 22 2.81 -12.39 5.14
CA GLY A 22 2.01 -11.18 5.33
C GLY A 22 2.36 -10.11 4.30
N CYS A 23 1.54 -9.08 4.23
CA CYS A 23 1.73 -7.96 3.32
C CYS A 23 1.50 -6.61 4.02
N VAL A 24 2.30 -5.61 3.65
CA VAL A 24 2.10 -4.22 4.04
C VAL A 24 1.89 -3.33 2.82
N ILE A 25 0.91 -2.44 2.88
CA ILE A 25 0.68 -1.38 1.89
C ILE A 25 1.22 -0.09 2.49
N ILE A 26 2.28 0.44 1.88
CA ILE A 26 2.98 1.64 2.30
C ILE A 26 2.38 2.84 1.57
N CYS A 27 1.94 3.83 2.34
CA CYS A 27 1.41 5.10 1.85
C CYS A 27 2.40 6.22 2.24
N PRO A 28 3.30 6.64 1.34
CA PRO A 28 4.29 7.68 1.64
C PRO A 28 3.63 9.00 2.05
N GLY A 29 4.28 9.76 2.93
CA GLY A 29 3.92 11.14 3.23
C GLY A 29 4.26 12.08 2.07
N GLY A 30 4.16 13.40 2.29
CA GLY A 30 4.46 14.40 1.26
C GLY A 30 3.57 15.65 1.30
N SER A 31 3.11 16.02 2.49
CA SER A 31 2.36 17.26 2.75
C SER A 31 1.16 17.51 1.84
N TYR A 32 0.47 16.44 1.42
CA TYR A 32 -0.67 16.49 0.48
C TYR A 32 -0.33 17.04 -0.93
N ALA A 33 0.94 17.26 -1.25
CA ALA A 33 1.38 17.83 -2.52
C ALA A 33 2.21 16.85 -3.38
N GLY A 34 2.64 15.73 -2.79
CA GLY A 34 3.44 14.71 -3.47
C GLY A 34 3.72 13.51 -2.57
N HIS A 35 4.77 12.78 -2.89
CA HIS A 35 5.21 11.60 -2.15
C HIS A 35 6.68 11.73 -1.75
N ALA A 36 7.00 11.43 -0.49
CA ALA A 36 8.36 11.38 0.00
C ALA A 36 9.01 10.05 -0.42
N GLU A 37 9.88 10.07 -1.43
CA GLU A 37 10.53 8.85 -1.94
C GLU A 37 11.35 8.10 -0.88
N HIS A 38 11.88 8.80 0.12
CA HIS A 38 12.59 8.17 1.24
C HIS A 38 11.68 7.36 2.18
N GLU A 39 10.36 7.55 2.12
CA GLU A 39 9.34 6.79 2.86
C GLU A 39 8.68 5.70 2.01
N ALA A 40 9.09 5.56 0.74
CA ALA A 40 8.52 4.64 -0.23
C ALA A 40 9.34 3.33 -0.33
N GLY A 41 10.18 3.20 -1.36
CA GLY A 41 10.90 1.96 -1.66
C GLY A 41 11.83 1.49 -0.53
N VAL A 42 12.49 2.42 0.17
CA VAL A 42 13.41 2.10 1.28
C VAL A 42 12.68 1.38 2.42
N ILE A 43 11.44 1.79 2.70
CA ILE A 43 10.60 1.15 3.71
C ILE A 43 10.11 -0.21 3.20
N ALA A 44 9.70 -0.30 1.94
CA ALA A 44 9.27 -1.56 1.33
C ALA A 44 10.37 -2.63 1.37
N GLU A 45 11.60 -2.25 1.07
CA GLU A 45 12.77 -3.12 1.16
C GLU A 45 13.07 -3.57 2.60
N SER A 46 12.86 -2.69 3.57
CA SER A 46 13.03 -3.02 5.00
C SER A 46 12.03 -4.09 5.44
N PHE A 47 10.77 -3.99 5.01
CA PHE A 47 9.76 -5.03 5.25
C PHE A 47 10.05 -6.34 4.52
N ASN A 48 10.56 -6.27 3.29
CA ASN A 48 11.00 -7.45 2.56
C ASN A 48 12.14 -8.19 3.28
N LYS A 49 13.13 -7.46 3.81
CA LYS A 49 14.21 -8.03 4.63
C LYS A 49 13.68 -8.69 5.90
N ALA A 50 12.56 -8.21 6.44
CA ALA A 50 11.86 -8.82 7.57
C ALA A 50 10.92 -9.98 7.19
N GLY A 51 10.86 -10.37 5.91
CA GLY A 51 10.04 -11.49 5.45
C GLY A 51 8.57 -11.14 5.23
N VAL A 52 8.26 -9.88 4.91
CA VAL A 52 6.89 -9.41 4.61
C VAL A 52 6.84 -8.84 3.19
N ASN A 53 5.81 -9.20 2.41
CA ASN A 53 5.56 -8.58 1.10
C ASN A 53 5.20 -7.10 1.30
N ALA A 54 5.60 -6.25 0.37
CA ALA A 54 5.27 -4.83 0.45
C ALA A 54 4.73 -4.30 -0.87
N PHE A 55 3.84 -3.32 -0.80
CA PHE A 55 3.42 -2.52 -1.94
C PHE A 55 3.52 -1.06 -1.57
N VAL A 56 4.11 -0.24 -2.44
CA VAL A 56 4.04 1.22 -2.29
C VAL A 56 2.86 1.70 -3.11
N LEU A 57 1.93 2.42 -2.47
CA LEU A 57 0.80 3.06 -3.12
C LEU A 57 1.06 4.56 -3.29
N TYR A 58 1.19 5.00 -4.55
CA TYR A 58 1.22 6.40 -4.91
C TYR A 58 -0.22 6.92 -5.10
N TYR A 59 -0.90 7.18 -3.98
CA TYR A 59 -2.29 7.68 -3.95
C TYR A 59 -2.39 9.11 -4.47
N THR A 60 -3.59 9.52 -4.87
CA THR A 60 -3.86 10.86 -5.39
C THR A 60 -3.61 11.93 -4.33
N THR A 61 -2.78 12.92 -4.62
CA THR A 61 -2.51 14.08 -3.75
C THR A 61 -3.07 15.36 -4.38
N GLY A 62 -3.14 16.46 -3.62
CA GLY A 62 -3.57 17.78 -4.10
C GLY A 62 -4.75 18.38 -3.35
N ASN A 63 -5.03 19.66 -3.60
CA ASN A 63 -6.15 20.37 -2.99
C ASN A 63 -7.50 19.75 -3.40
N LYS A 64 -8.42 19.60 -2.44
CA LYS A 64 -9.76 19.00 -2.63
C LYS A 64 -9.76 17.54 -3.14
N CYS A 65 -8.69 16.78 -2.91
CA CYS A 65 -8.65 15.36 -3.29
C CYS A 65 -9.46 14.45 -2.35
N TYR A 66 -9.87 14.92 -1.16
CA TYR A 66 -10.69 14.14 -0.24
C TYR A 66 -12.08 13.82 -0.82
N PRO A 67 -12.61 12.59 -0.69
CA PRO A 67 -12.08 11.42 0.05
C PRO A 67 -11.28 10.43 -0.82
N LYS A 68 -10.84 10.81 -2.02
CA LYS A 68 -10.23 9.91 -3.01
C LYS A 68 -9.04 9.08 -2.48
N PRO A 69 -8.07 9.63 -1.71
CA PRO A 69 -6.99 8.82 -1.14
C PRO A 69 -7.47 7.65 -0.30
N LEU A 70 -8.51 7.87 0.52
CA LEU A 70 -9.07 6.83 1.40
C LEU A 70 -9.68 5.69 0.58
N LEU A 71 -10.41 6.04 -0.48
CA LEU A 71 -11.00 5.06 -1.40
C LEU A 71 -9.92 4.26 -2.14
N GLU A 72 -8.82 4.91 -2.55
CA GLU A 72 -7.70 4.25 -3.22
C GLU A 72 -6.94 3.30 -2.29
N ILE A 73 -6.78 3.65 -1.01
CA ILE A 73 -6.19 2.73 -0.02
C ILE A 73 -7.12 1.52 0.19
N ALA A 74 -8.43 1.75 0.40
CA ALA A 74 -9.40 0.66 0.58
C ALA A 74 -9.49 -0.25 -0.67
N GLU A 75 -9.47 0.33 -1.86
CA GLU A 75 -9.43 -0.41 -3.11
C GLU A 75 -8.12 -1.20 -3.26
N THR A 76 -6.98 -0.63 -2.85
CA THR A 76 -5.70 -1.33 -2.85
C THR A 76 -5.74 -2.57 -1.97
N VAL A 77 -6.26 -2.45 -0.74
CA VAL A 77 -6.42 -3.60 0.17
C VAL A 77 -7.27 -4.69 -0.49
N ARG A 78 -8.40 -4.30 -1.09
CA ARG A 78 -9.29 -5.24 -1.81
C ARG A 78 -8.57 -5.90 -2.99
N TYR A 79 -7.82 -5.13 -3.77
CA TYR A 79 -7.08 -5.62 -4.93
C TYR A 79 -5.99 -6.59 -4.53
N VAL A 80 -5.13 -6.22 -3.56
CA VAL A 80 -4.08 -7.10 -3.03
C VAL A 80 -4.66 -8.39 -2.46
N ARG A 81 -5.76 -8.30 -1.71
CA ARG A 81 -6.45 -9.48 -1.19
C ARG A 81 -6.97 -10.39 -2.32
N SER A 82 -7.52 -9.82 -3.40
CA SER A 82 -7.99 -10.57 -4.56
C SER A 82 -6.88 -11.26 -5.37
N GLN A 83 -5.63 -10.77 -5.25
CA GLN A 83 -4.45 -11.32 -5.93
C GLN A 83 -3.58 -12.15 -4.98
N SER A 84 -4.07 -12.48 -3.79
CA SER A 84 -3.31 -13.14 -2.73
C SER A 84 -2.68 -14.47 -3.17
N GLU A 85 -3.42 -15.29 -3.93
CA GLU A 85 -2.91 -16.54 -4.49
C GLU A 85 -1.74 -16.31 -5.45
N LYS A 86 -1.89 -15.34 -6.38
CA LYS A 86 -0.87 -15.01 -7.38
C LYS A 86 0.43 -14.50 -6.74
N TRP A 87 0.31 -13.77 -5.64
CA TRP A 87 1.45 -13.10 -5.00
C TRP A 87 1.95 -13.80 -3.73
N HIS A 88 1.42 -14.99 -3.41
CA HIS A 88 1.75 -15.73 -2.20
C HIS A 88 1.60 -14.87 -0.93
N ILE A 89 0.47 -14.16 -0.84
CA ILE A 89 0.13 -13.30 0.30
C ILE A 89 -0.94 -13.98 1.15
N LYS A 90 -0.81 -13.87 2.48
CA LYS A 90 -1.85 -14.25 3.43
C LYS A 90 -2.99 -13.22 3.40
N PRO A 91 -4.20 -13.55 2.91
CA PRO A 91 -5.28 -12.57 2.71
C PRO A 91 -5.84 -11.97 4.02
N ASP A 92 -5.62 -12.67 5.13
CA ASP A 92 -5.92 -12.28 6.51
C ASP A 92 -4.82 -11.43 7.16
N LYS A 93 -3.65 -11.28 6.52
CA LYS A 93 -2.49 -10.54 7.04
C LYS A 93 -2.05 -9.43 6.09
N ILE A 94 -2.94 -8.47 5.87
CA ILE A 94 -2.67 -7.26 5.08
C ILE A 94 -2.78 -6.06 6.02
N ALA A 95 -1.68 -5.33 6.20
CA ALA A 95 -1.62 -4.11 6.98
C ALA A 95 -1.43 -2.89 6.08
N VAL A 96 -1.85 -1.71 6.55
CA VAL A 96 -1.55 -0.42 5.91
C VAL A 96 -0.59 0.35 6.82
N CYS A 97 0.47 0.90 6.24
CA CYS A 97 1.46 1.71 6.92
C CYS A 97 1.53 3.08 6.23
N GLY A 98 1.08 4.12 6.93
CA GLY A 98 1.12 5.49 6.42
C GLY A 98 2.06 6.37 7.24
N PHE A 99 2.78 7.26 6.57
CA PHE A 99 3.66 8.25 7.20
C PHE A 99 3.11 9.67 7.02
N SER A 100 3.13 10.49 8.08
CA SER A 100 2.71 11.91 8.04
C SER A 100 1.29 12.13 7.45
N ALA A 101 1.13 12.83 6.32
CA ALA A 101 -0.16 12.96 5.62
C ALA A 101 -0.74 11.59 5.19
N GLY A 102 0.11 10.64 4.81
CA GLY A 102 -0.27 9.25 4.60
C GLY A 102 -0.67 8.56 5.90
N GLY A 103 -0.10 8.96 7.04
CA GLY A 103 -0.48 8.50 8.38
C GLY A 103 -1.86 9.01 8.81
N HIS A 104 -2.23 10.25 8.47
CA HIS A 104 -3.58 10.77 8.70
C HIS A 104 -4.64 9.95 7.92
N PHE A 105 -4.39 9.62 6.65
CA PHE A 105 -5.27 8.74 5.89
C PHE A 105 -5.26 7.28 6.39
N SER A 106 -4.10 6.77 6.81
CA SER A 106 -3.97 5.42 7.38
C SER A 106 -4.65 5.28 8.75
N MET A 107 -4.69 6.33 9.58
CA MET A 107 -5.40 6.34 10.87
C MET A 107 -6.92 6.53 10.72
N THR A 108 -7.38 7.10 9.61
CA THR A 108 -8.83 7.26 9.34
C THR A 108 -9.45 5.96 8.82
N MET A 109 -8.63 5.00 8.40
CA MET A 109 -9.05 3.64 8.01
C MET A 109 -9.31 2.81 9.28
N ASN A 110 -10.59 2.52 9.56
CA ASN A 110 -11.00 1.67 10.66
C ASN A 110 -11.59 0.37 10.07
N TYR A 111 -10.80 -0.72 10.02
CA TYR A 111 -11.27 -2.07 9.72
C TYR A 111 -10.39 -3.11 10.44
#